data_AF-A0A212CEU9-F1
#
_entry.id   AF-A0A212CEU9-F1
#
_cell.length_a   1.000
_cell.length_b   1.000
_cell.length_c   1.000
_cell.angle_alpha   90.00
_cell.angle_beta   90.00
_cell.angle_gamma   90.00
#
_symmetry.space_group_name_H-M   'P 1'
#
loop_
_entity.id
_entity.type
_entity.pdbx_description
1 polymer ?
#
loop_
_entity_poly.entity_id
_entity_poly.type
_entity_poly.pdbx_seq_one_letter_code
_entity_poly.pdbx_strand_id
1 'polypeptide(L)'
;MREGPRALDLLRALPRVSLANLRPNPGSRKPERRRRGQRRGRKCGRGHKGERQRGTRPRLGFEGGQTPFYLRIPKYGFNEGHR
;
A
#
# COMPACT_ATOMS: atom_id res chain seq x y z
N MET A 1 -18.47 9.97 -47.54
CA MET A 1 -18.80 10.21 -46.12
C MET A 1 -18.77 8.90 -45.35
N ARG A 2 -17.71 8.66 -44.58
CA ARG A 2 -17.69 7.66 -43.49
C ARG A 2 -16.76 8.20 -42.41
N GLU A 3 -17.25 9.13 -41.61
CA GLU A 3 -16.58 9.60 -40.40
C GLU A 3 -16.76 8.53 -39.32
N GLY A 4 -15.93 7.48 -39.37
CA GLY A 4 -15.80 6.54 -38.27
C GLY A 4 -14.87 7.11 -37.19
N PRO A 5 -15.03 6.71 -35.91
CA PRO A 5 -14.08 7.10 -34.88
C PRO A 5 -12.70 6.51 -35.23
N ARG A 6 -11.69 7.39 -35.36
CA ARG A 6 -10.31 7.08 -35.81
C ARG A 6 -9.68 5.85 -35.14
N ALA A 7 -10.10 5.52 -33.92
CA ALA A 7 -9.66 4.34 -33.19
C ALA A 7 -10.02 3.01 -33.88
N LEU A 8 -11.20 2.90 -34.50
CA LEU A 8 -11.65 1.65 -35.15
C LEU A 8 -10.90 1.40 -36.46
N ASP A 9 -10.57 2.46 -37.19
CA ASP A 9 -9.78 2.35 -38.43
C ASP A 9 -8.35 1.89 -38.13
N LEU A 10 -7.77 2.39 -37.02
CA LEU A 10 -6.45 1.95 -36.56
C LEU A 10 -6.46 0.48 -36.09
N LEU A 11 -7.51 0.03 -35.39
CA LEU A 11 -7.62 -1.35 -34.93
C LEU A 11 -7.74 -2.37 -36.07
N ARG A 12 -8.19 -1.96 -37.26
CA ARG A 12 -8.26 -2.84 -38.44
C ARG A 12 -6.90 -3.11 -39.08
N ALA A 13 -5.95 -2.18 -38.94
CA ALA A 13 -4.59 -2.31 -39.50
C ALA A 13 -3.62 -3.03 -38.56
N LEU A 14 -3.92 -3.06 -37.25
CA LEU A 14 -3.08 -3.67 -36.23
C LEU A 14 -3.28 -5.20 -36.16
N PRO A 15 -2.28 -5.95 -35.65
CA PRO A 15 -2.41 -7.38 -35.45
C PRO A 15 -3.55 -7.71 -34.48
N ARG A 16 -4.13 -8.91 -34.63
CA ARG A 16 -5.26 -9.39 -33.82
C ARG A 16 -4.94 -9.32 -32.32
N VAL A 17 -5.90 -8.84 -31.54
CA VAL A 17 -5.82 -8.86 -30.07
C VAL A 17 -5.77 -10.31 -29.59
N SER A 18 -4.80 -10.61 -28.74
CA SER A 18 -4.55 -11.94 -28.18
C SER A 18 -4.15 -11.82 -26.72
N LEU A 19 -4.14 -12.92 -25.98
CA LEU A 19 -3.73 -12.90 -24.57
C LEU A 19 -2.30 -12.37 -24.38
N ALA A 20 -1.45 -12.48 -25.41
CA ALA A 20 -0.06 -12.04 -25.35
C ALA A 20 0.11 -10.50 -25.40
N ASN A 21 -0.83 -9.75 -26.00
CA ASN A 21 -0.70 -8.29 -26.16
C ASN A 21 -1.52 -7.47 -25.17
N LEU A 22 -2.18 -8.12 -24.20
CA LEU A 22 -2.86 -7.45 -23.11
C LEU A 22 -1.87 -6.81 -22.15
N ARG A 23 -2.11 -5.54 -21.79
CA ARG A 23 -1.32 -4.80 -20.81
C ARG A 23 -2.25 -4.02 -19.88
N PRO A 24 -1.93 -3.91 -18.59
CA PRO A 24 -2.72 -3.08 -17.69
C PRO A 24 -2.56 -1.60 -18.05
N ASN A 25 -3.58 -0.79 -17.72
CA ASN A 25 -3.47 0.66 -17.87
C ASN A 25 -2.27 1.18 -17.06
N PRO A 26 -1.46 2.11 -17.63
CA PRO A 26 -0.29 2.63 -16.95
C PRO A 26 -0.70 3.27 -15.60
N GLY A 27 0.06 2.96 -14.55
CA GLY A 27 -0.20 3.47 -13.18
C GLY A 27 -1.22 2.67 -12.35
N SER A 28 -2.03 1.80 -12.97
CA SER A 28 -2.98 0.95 -12.23
C SER A 28 -2.29 -0.04 -11.27
N ARG A 29 -1.07 -0.49 -11.61
CA ARG A 29 -0.28 -1.42 -10.81
C ARG A 29 1.02 -0.77 -10.33
N LYS A 30 1.21 -0.70 -9.02
CA LYS A 30 2.47 -0.21 -8.41
C LYS A 30 3.50 -1.35 -8.35
N PRO A 31 4.79 -1.08 -8.66
CA PRO A 31 5.83 -2.09 -8.59
C PRO A 31 6.09 -2.52 -7.14
N GLU A 32 6.32 -3.81 -6.95
CA GLU A 32 6.60 -4.41 -5.64
C GLU A 32 7.92 -3.88 -5.05
N ARG A 33 7.91 -3.52 -3.76
CA ARG A 33 9.10 -3.00 -3.07
C ARG A 33 9.85 -4.10 -2.31
N ARG A 34 10.78 -4.78 -3.00
CA ARG A 34 11.60 -5.85 -2.40
C ARG A 34 12.76 -5.32 -1.55
N ARG A 35 13.10 -6.06 -0.50
CA ARG A 35 14.22 -5.80 0.44
C ARG A 35 15.55 -6.36 -0.08
N ARG A 36 15.91 -6.02 -1.33
CA ARG A 36 17.12 -6.50 -2.01
C ARG A 36 17.95 -5.33 -2.56
N GLY A 37 19.20 -5.60 -2.92
CA GLY A 37 20.13 -4.65 -3.54
C GLY A 37 20.64 -3.57 -2.60
N GLN A 38 21.50 -2.69 -3.10
CA GLN A 38 22.18 -1.67 -2.31
C GLN A 38 21.20 -0.71 -1.60
N ARG A 39 20.18 -0.23 -2.33
CA ARG A 39 19.24 0.78 -1.81
C ARG A 39 18.32 0.27 -0.71
N ARG A 40 17.93 -1.01 -0.72
CA ARG A 40 16.91 -1.56 0.19
C ARG A 40 17.35 -2.79 0.96
N GLY A 41 18.57 -3.29 0.76
CA GLY A 41 19.05 -4.54 1.35
C GLY A 41 19.63 -4.35 2.75
N ARG A 42 20.64 -3.49 2.92
CA ARG A 42 21.52 -3.50 4.13
C ARG A 42 20.79 -3.62 5.47
N LYS A 43 19.79 -2.76 5.72
CA LYS A 43 18.96 -2.82 6.94
C LYS A 43 17.50 -3.09 6.65
N CYS A 44 17.13 -3.26 5.39
CA CYS A 44 15.74 -3.44 4.97
C CYS A 44 14.75 -2.41 5.55
N GLY A 45 15.19 -1.19 5.86
CA GLY A 45 14.40 -0.15 6.53
C GLY A 45 14.10 -0.39 8.02
N ARG A 46 14.73 -1.38 8.66
CA ARG A 46 14.47 -1.76 10.07
C ARG A 46 15.29 -0.99 11.11
N GLY A 47 16.36 -0.30 10.71
CA GLY A 47 17.24 0.45 11.62
C GLY A 47 18.40 -0.38 12.19
N HIS A 48 18.99 0.07 13.30
CA HIS A 48 20.11 -0.58 14.00
C HIS A 48 19.71 -1.02 15.40
N LYS A 49 20.02 -2.27 15.76
CA LYS A 49 19.82 -2.90 17.07
C LYS A 49 18.42 -2.60 17.66
N GLY A 50 18.23 -2.90 18.94
CA GLY A 50 17.00 -2.62 19.67
C GLY A 50 15.76 -3.36 19.16
N GLU A 51 14.63 -3.07 19.80
CA GLU A 51 13.34 -3.72 19.54
C GLU A 51 12.81 -3.44 18.13
N ARG A 52 13.11 -2.26 17.55
CA ARG A 52 12.69 -1.90 16.19
C ARG A 52 13.29 -2.82 15.13
N GLN A 53 14.56 -3.20 15.27
CA GLN A 53 15.19 -4.12 14.32
C GLN A 53 14.72 -5.57 14.55
N ARG A 54 14.54 -5.96 15.81
CA ARG A 54 14.16 -7.31 16.24
C ARG A 54 12.67 -7.61 16.04
N GLY A 55 11.85 -6.57 15.86
CA GLY A 55 10.40 -6.72 15.71
C GLY A 55 9.66 -6.95 17.02
N THR A 56 10.28 -6.62 18.16
CA THR A 56 9.77 -6.91 19.51
C THR A 56 9.26 -5.64 20.19
N ARG A 57 8.65 -4.72 19.43
CA ARG A 57 8.12 -3.48 20.00
C ARG A 57 6.92 -3.78 20.92
N PRO A 58 6.73 -2.99 21.99
CA PRO A 58 5.52 -3.05 22.80
C PRO A 58 4.24 -2.83 21.99
N ARG A 59 3.10 -3.25 22.56
CA ARG A 59 1.77 -3.07 21.96
C ARG A 59 1.47 -1.61 21.66
N LEU A 60 0.60 -1.39 20.67
CA LEU A 60 0.10 -0.05 20.36
C LEU A 60 -0.56 0.58 21.61
N GLY A 61 -0.24 1.84 21.88
CA GLY A 61 -0.69 2.55 23.08
C GLY A 61 0.18 2.35 24.32
N PHE A 62 1.29 1.62 24.25
CA PHE A 62 2.26 1.57 25.35
C PHE A 62 3.18 2.81 25.33
N GLU A 63 3.30 3.50 26.47
CA GLU A 63 4.03 4.76 26.60
C GLU A 63 5.33 4.64 27.42
N GLY A 64 5.92 3.45 27.50
CA GLY A 64 7.23 3.26 28.15
C GLY A 64 7.19 3.00 29.65
N GLY A 65 6.01 2.75 30.22
CA GLY A 65 5.83 2.38 31.63
C GLY A 65 4.83 3.25 32.39
N GLN A 66 4.55 4.46 31.89
CA GLN A 66 3.50 5.32 32.45
C GLN A 66 2.09 4.79 32.13
N THR A 67 1.08 5.29 32.85
CA THR A 67 -0.33 5.03 32.53
C THR A 67 -0.65 5.55 31.12
N PRO A 68 -1.06 4.68 30.19
CA PRO A 68 -1.36 5.07 28.82
C PRO A 68 -2.44 6.15 28.73
N PHE A 69 -2.31 7.07 27.77
CA PHE A 69 -3.25 8.16 27.54
C PHE A 69 -4.72 7.70 27.45
N TYR A 70 -5.00 6.62 26.71
CA TYR A 70 -6.36 6.10 26.54
C TYR A 70 -6.97 5.51 27.81
N LEU A 71 -6.18 5.31 28.87
CA LEU A 71 -6.64 4.93 30.21
C LEU A 71 -6.71 6.12 31.17
N ARG A 72 -5.98 7.21 30.88
CA ARG A 72 -6.02 8.43 31.71
C ARG A 72 -7.33 9.20 31.52
N ILE A 73 -7.91 9.14 30.33
CA ILE A 73 -9.19 9.80 30.04
C ILE A 73 -10.33 9.02 30.72
N PRO A 74 -11.22 9.68 31.48
CA PRO A 74 -12.36 9.02 32.09
C PRO A 74 -13.32 8.49 31.02
N LYS A 75 -14.01 7.40 31.34
CA LYS A 75 -15.05 6.86 30.47
C LYS A 75 -16.29 7.75 30.53
N TYR A 76 -16.89 7.99 29.38
CA TYR A 76 -18.16 8.68 29.25
C TYR A 76 -18.98 8.01 28.15
N GLY A 77 -20.31 8.04 28.28
CA GLY A 77 -21.26 7.33 27.41
C GLY A 77 -21.41 7.91 26.00
N PHE A 78 -20.31 8.32 25.35
CA PHE A 78 -20.36 9.02 24.05
C PHE A 78 -21.04 8.21 22.93
N ASN A 79 -20.93 6.88 22.96
CA ASN A 79 -21.51 5.98 21.96
C ASN A 79 -22.57 5.04 22.56
N GLU A 80 -23.14 5.40 23.73
CA GLU A 80 -24.17 4.59 24.37
C GLU A 80 -25.48 4.72 23.57
N GLY A 81 -26.05 3.59 23.11
CA GLY A 81 -27.25 3.59 22.27
C GLY A 81 -27.03 3.94 20.79
N HIS A 82 -25.79 4.12 20.33
CA HIS A 82 -25.48 4.29 18.92
C HIS A 82 -25.76 2.99 18.16
N ARG A 83 -26.81 3.00 17.34
CA ARG A 83 -27.16 1.96 16.37
C ARG A 83 -27.61 2.59 15.07
#